data_AF-A0A364VCS5-F1
#
_entry.id   AF-A0A364VCS5-F1
#
_cell.length_a   1.000
_cell.length_b   1.000
_cell.length_c   1.000
_cell.angle_alpha   90.00
_cell.angle_beta   90.00
_cell.angle_gamma   90.00
#
_symmetry.space_group_name_H-M   'P 1'
#
loop_
_entity.id
_entity.type
_entity.pdbx_description
1 polymer ?
#
loop_
_entity_poly.entity_id
_entity_poly.type
_entity_poly.pdbx_seq_one_letter_code
_entity_poly.pdbx_strand_id
1 'polypeptide(L)'
;MPAFLREIPLTGPYITWILAAVAAATFAALVAAVPLGHRVRATVFSLVFAAAICAIGVGLTVFGFRLSLSEIPPLFILGGAFFFASLLMASYSISQDWRRIWALIPLSVALTVALLSANQAFVLYPLVSTLAEDPSYTPITTTQLHRDVPTTSTSQWRPPTRMRAKGSLVTTTPPAPMSRFHARPASVYLPPAWFTS
;
A
#
# COMPACT_ATOMS: atom_id res chain seq x y z
N MET A 1 -18.15 14.41 -4.61
CA MET A 1 -17.83 13.94 -3.24
C MET A 1 -17.68 15.15 -2.30
N PRO A 2 -18.41 15.19 -1.17
CA PRO A 2 -18.35 16.24 -0.16
C PRO A 2 -16.93 16.53 0.34
N ALA A 3 -16.63 17.79 0.67
CA ALA A 3 -15.29 18.22 1.11
C ALA A 3 -14.80 17.43 2.34
N PHE A 4 -15.66 17.24 3.34
CA PHE A 4 -15.30 16.52 4.57
C PHE A 4 -14.91 15.05 4.32
N LEU A 5 -15.48 14.39 3.31
CA LEU A 5 -15.11 13.01 2.99
C LEU A 5 -13.73 12.92 2.33
N ARG A 6 -13.29 13.97 1.63
CA ARG A 6 -12.01 13.98 0.90
C ARG A 6 -10.82 13.99 1.84
N GLU A 7 -10.97 14.69 2.95
CA GLU A 7 -9.94 14.87 3.97
C GLU A 7 -9.86 13.70 4.96
N ILE A 8 -10.73 12.69 4.83
CA ILE A 8 -10.66 11.50 5.69
C ILE A 8 -9.35 10.77 5.40
N PRO A 9 -8.50 10.61 6.42
CA PRO A 9 -7.25 9.91 6.28
C PRO A 9 -7.47 8.40 6.28
N LEU A 10 -6.80 7.71 5.36
CA LEU A 10 -6.83 6.25 5.21
C LEU A 10 -5.57 5.58 5.76
N THR A 11 -4.63 6.37 6.26
CA THR A 11 -3.39 5.91 6.87
C THR A 11 -3.11 6.68 8.16
N GLY A 12 -2.45 6.03 9.11
CA GLY A 12 -2.04 6.67 10.36
C GLY A 12 -2.17 5.75 11.58
N PRO A 13 -1.60 6.16 12.73
CA PRO A 13 -1.59 5.33 13.94
C PRO A 13 -2.99 5.06 14.48
N TYR A 14 -3.90 6.04 14.45
CA TYR A 14 -5.29 5.88 14.88
C TYR A 14 -6.08 4.96 13.94
N ILE A 15 -5.87 5.04 12.62
CA ILE A 15 -6.47 4.11 11.64
C ILE A 15 -6.05 2.68 11.94
N THR A 16 -4.78 2.45 12.30
CA THR A 16 -4.28 1.12 12.71
C THR A 16 -5.12 0.52 13.84
N TRP A 17 -5.40 1.30 14.88
CA TRP A 17 -6.18 0.85 16.04
C TRP A 17 -7.65 0.61 15.68
N ILE A 18 -8.23 1.46 14.84
CA ILE A 18 -9.58 1.27 14.32
C ILE A 18 -9.66 -0.03 13.51
N LEU A 19 -8.72 -0.26 12.60
CA LEU A 19 -8.66 -1.49 11.80
C LEU A 19 -8.48 -2.73 12.68
N ALA A 20 -7.62 -2.67 13.70
CA ALA A 20 -7.43 -3.76 14.66
C ALA A 20 -8.72 -4.06 15.47
N ALA A 21 -9.43 -3.01 15.92
CA ALA A 21 -10.69 -3.17 16.64
C ALA A 21 -11.79 -3.77 15.75
N VAL A 22 -11.92 -3.29 14.51
CA VAL A 22 -12.86 -3.84 13.52
C VAL A 22 -12.50 -5.29 13.16
N ALA A 23 -11.21 -5.60 12.99
CA ALA A 23 -10.73 -6.96 12.76
C ALA A 23 -11.14 -7.90 13.92
N ALA A 24 -10.87 -7.50 15.16
CA ALA A 24 -11.24 -8.29 16.34
C ALA A 24 -12.76 -8.51 16.44
N ALA A 25 -13.56 -7.46 16.23
CA ALA A 25 -15.02 -7.54 16.29
C ALA A 25 -15.61 -8.45 15.21
N THR A 26 -15.14 -8.33 13.98
CA THR A 26 -15.59 -9.16 12.84
C THR A 26 -15.19 -10.62 13.02
N PHE A 27 -13.97 -10.91 13.48
CA PHE A 27 -13.56 -12.28 13.75
C PHE A 27 -14.33 -12.88 14.93
N ALA A 28 -14.58 -12.12 15.99
CA ALA A 28 -15.45 -12.57 17.08
C ALA A 28 -16.88 -12.89 16.60
N ALA A 29 -17.44 -12.08 15.69
CA ALA A 29 -18.74 -12.35 15.08
C ALA A 29 -18.74 -13.67 14.26
N LEU A 30 -17.67 -13.92 13.50
CA LEU A 30 -17.49 -15.16 12.75
C LEU A 30 -17.31 -16.38 13.68
N VAL A 31 -16.56 -16.24 14.77
CA VAL A 31 -16.42 -17.30 15.78
C VAL A 31 -17.77 -17.58 16.46
N ALA A 32 -18.56 -16.55 16.74
CA ALA A 32 -19.91 -16.70 17.29
C ALA A 32 -20.85 -17.41 16.32
N ALA A 33 -20.66 -17.21 15.01
CA ALA A 33 -21.41 -17.91 13.97
C ALA A 33 -21.14 -19.42 13.94
N VAL A 34 -20.02 -19.92 14.49
CA VAL A 34 -19.69 -21.35 14.54
C VAL A 34 -20.43 -22.07 15.69
N PRO A 35 -20.89 -23.32 15.54
CA PRO A 35 -21.57 -24.06 16.61
C PRO A 35 -20.64 -24.30 17.81
N LEU A 36 -21.18 -24.18 19.04
CA LEU A 36 -20.42 -24.21 20.30
C LEU A 36 -19.39 -25.35 20.41
N GLY A 37 -19.76 -26.57 20.03
CA GLY A 37 -18.88 -27.74 20.12
C GLY A 37 -17.65 -27.72 19.19
N HIS A 38 -17.69 -26.90 18.14
CA HIS A 38 -16.61 -26.83 17.14
C HIS A 38 -15.83 -25.51 17.18
N ARG A 39 -16.25 -24.51 17.97
CA ARG A 39 -15.66 -23.17 17.98
C ARG A 39 -14.15 -23.17 18.16
N VAL A 40 -13.66 -23.81 19.22
CA VAL A 40 -12.22 -23.80 19.55
C VAL A 40 -11.40 -24.49 18.45
N ARG A 41 -11.80 -25.70 18.06
CA ARG A 41 -11.09 -26.48 17.04
C ARG A 41 -11.08 -25.76 15.70
N ALA A 42 -12.22 -25.23 15.28
CA ALA A 42 -12.32 -24.48 14.02
C ALA A 42 -11.48 -23.20 14.09
N THR A 43 -11.50 -22.48 15.21
CA THR A 43 -10.70 -21.24 15.39
C THR A 43 -9.21 -21.55 15.29
N VAL A 44 -8.72 -22.54 16.05
CA VAL A 44 -7.31 -22.97 16.01
C VAL A 44 -6.93 -23.41 14.60
N PHE A 45 -7.75 -24.23 13.95
CA PHE A 45 -7.50 -24.68 12.58
C PHE A 45 -7.43 -23.50 11.60
N SER A 46 -8.37 -22.55 11.70
CA SER A 46 -8.40 -21.37 10.82
C SER A 46 -7.16 -20.50 10.99
N LEU A 47 -6.70 -20.28 12.23
CA LEU A 47 -5.51 -19.47 12.52
C LEU A 47 -4.23 -20.16 12.03
N VAL A 48 -4.09 -21.46 12.29
CA VAL A 48 -2.92 -22.23 11.84
C VAL A 48 -2.86 -22.28 10.32
N PHE A 49 -3.98 -22.56 9.66
CA PHE A 49 -4.02 -22.67 8.21
C PHE A 49 -3.82 -21.30 7.54
N ALA A 50 -4.39 -20.23 8.09
CA ALA A 50 -4.15 -18.87 7.62
C ALA A 50 -2.68 -18.46 7.77
N ALA A 51 -2.05 -18.77 8.91
CA ALA A 51 -0.63 -18.54 9.13
C ALA A 51 0.22 -19.32 8.12
N ALA A 52 -0.14 -20.58 7.83
CA ALA A 52 0.54 -21.39 6.83
C ALA A 52 0.41 -20.80 5.41
N ILE A 53 -0.80 -20.40 4.98
CA ILE A 53 -1.01 -19.74 3.68
C ILE A 53 -0.18 -18.46 3.59
N CYS A 54 -0.19 -17.62 4.62
CA CYS A 54 0.61 -16.39 4.64
C CYS A 54 2.11 -16.67 4.61
N ALA A 55 2.59 -17.66 5.38
CA ALA A 55 4.00 -18.05 5.36
C ALA A 55 4.43 -18.56 3.99
N ILE A 56 3.60 -19.36 3.32
CA ILE A 56 3.84 -19.83 1.95
C ILE A 56 3.84 -18.64 0.98
N GLY A 57 2.86 -17.74 1.07
CA GLY A 57 2.78 -16.55 0.22
C GLY A 57 4.01 -15.66 0.37
N VAL A 58 4.43 -15.38 1.62
CA VAL A 58 5.66 -14.63 1.91
C VAL A 58 6.88 -15.35 1.34
N GLY A 59 7.00 -16.67 1.57
CA GLY A 59 8.09 -17.49 1.03
C GLY A 59 8.18 -17.44 -0.49
N LEU A 60 7.05 -17.54 -1.18
CA LEU A 60 6.97 -17.41 -2.64
C LEU A 60 7.36 -16.01 -3.11
N THR A 61 6.97 -14.95 -2.41
CA THR A 61 7.37 -13.58 -2.79
C THR A 61 8.86 -13.33 -2.59
N VAL A 62 9.43 -13.77 -1.47
CA VAL A 62 10.86 -13.64 -1.16
C VAL A 62 11.69 -14.43 -2.15
N PHE A 63 11.32 -15.69 -2.42
CA PHE A 63 12.07 -16.56 -3.33
C PHE A 63 11.86 -16.19 -4.80
N GLY A 64 10.61 -15.92 -5.20
CA GLY A 64 10.24 -15.65 -6.58
C GLY A 64 10.71 -14.28 -7.09
N PHE A 65 10.63 -13.25 -6.24
CA PHE A 65 11.02 -11.88 -6.61
C PHE A 65 12.39 -11.46 -6.05
N ARG A 66 13.07 -12.34 -5.32
CA ARG A 66 14.33 -12.04 -4.60
C ARG A 66 14.23 -10.80 -3.69
N LEU A 67 13.06 -10.61 -3.10
CA LEU A 67 12.78 -9.52 -2.15
C LEU A 67 13.35 -9.87 -0.77
N SER A 68 13.81 -8.86 -0.05
CA SER A 68 14.18 -9.03 1.36
C SER A 68 12.92 -9.09 2.23
N LEU A 69 12.93 -9.90 3.29
CA LEU A 69 11.84 -9.92 4.27
C LEU A 69 11.58 -8.54 4.90
N SER A 70 12.61 -7.68 4.97
CA SER A 70 12.49 -6.31 5.46
C SER A 70 11.63 -5.40 4.58
N GLU A 71 11.41 -5.78 3.32
CA GLU A 71 10.60 -5.01 2.37
C GLU A 71 9.11 -5.34 2.47
N ILE A 72 8.75 -6.41 3.19
CA ILE A 72 7.37 -6.84 3.39
C ILE A 72 6.89 -6.33 4.75
N PRO A 73 6.00 -5.32 4.80
CA PRO A 73 5.60 -4.73 6.06
C PRO A 73 4.80 -5.74 6.90
N PRO A 74 5.04 -5.85 8.23
CA PRO A 74 4.33 -6.81 9.08
C PRO A 74 2.80 -6.63 9.05
N LEU A 75 2.33 -5.40 8.91
CA LEU A 75 0.90 -5.09 8.85
C LEU A 75 0.22 -5.70 7.62
N PHE A 76 0.92 -5.79 6.49
CA PHE A 76 0.43 -6.46 5.29
C PHE A 76 0.24 -7.97 5.54
N ILE A 77 1.21 -8.61 6.20
CA ILE A 77 1.15 -10.03 6.55
C ILE A 77 0.01 -10.29 7.53
N LEU A 78 -0.10 -9.48 8.58
CA LEU A 78 -1.15 -9.61 9.59
C LEU A 78 -2.55 -9.40 9.00
N GLY A 79 -2.72 -8.40 8.12
CA GLY A 79 -3.97 -8.18 7.41
C GLY A 79 -4.35 -9.35 6.51
N GLY A 80 -3.39 -9.92 5.79
CA GLY A 80 -3.59 -11.13 4.97
C GLY A 80 -3.98 -12.35 5.80
N ALA A 81 -3.26 -12.60 6.91
CA ALA A 81 -3.53 -13.74 7.79
C ALA A 81 -4.92 -13.64 8.42
N PHE A 82 -5.29 -12.43 8.84
CA PHE A 82 -6.62 -12.13 9.34
C PHE A 82 -7.72 -12.41 8.32
N PHE A 83 -7.54 -12.00 7.06
CA PHE A 83 -8.50 -12.28 6.00
C PHE A 83 -8.65 -13.78 5.73
N PHE A 84 -7.54 -14.53 5.60
CA PHE A 84 -7.61 -15.97 5.37
C PHE A 84 -8.26 -16.72 6.54
N ALA A 85 -7.99 -16.32 7.78
CA ALA A 85 -8.64 -16.90 8.95
C ALA A 85 -10.16 -16.64 8.93
N SER A 86 -10.55 -15.41 8.59
CA SER A 86 -11.96 -15.01 8.45
C SER A 86 -12.67 -15.74 7.31
N LEU A 87 -11.98 -15.95 6.18
CA LEU A 87 -12.48 -16.71 5.04
C LEU A 87 -12.75 -18.17 5.38
N LEU A 88 -11.82 -18.83 6.08
CA LEU A 88 -11.99 -20.20 6.54
C LEU A 88 -13.14 -20.33 7.54
N MET A 89 -13.25 -19.37 8.47
CA MET A 89 -14.35 -19.31 9.44
C MET A 89 -15.71 -19.16 8.77
N ALA A 90 -15.83 -18.16 7.88
CA ALA A 90 -17.06 -17.91 7.15
C ALA A 90 -17.47 -19.13 6.32
N SER A 91 -16.52 -19.70 5.56
CA SER A 91 -16.75 -20.91 4.75
C SER A 91 -17.22 -22.07 5.62
N TYR A 92 -16.54 -22.34 6.73
CA TYR A 92 -16.93 -23.41 7.66
C TYR A 92 -18.34 -23.18 8.22
N SER A 93 -18.64 -21.95 8.64
CA SER A 93 -19.96 -21.61 9.20
C SER A 93 -21.10 -21.84 8.20
N ILE A 94 -20.91 -21.45 6.94
CA ILE A 94 -21.90 -21.61 5.86
C ILE A 94 -22.05 -23.08 5.47
N SER A 95 -20.95 -23.85 5.44
CA SER A 95 -21.00 -25.29 5.13
C SER A 95 -21.74 -26.11 6.19
N GLN A 96 -21.77 -25.65 7.45
CA GLN A 96 -22.51 -26.33 8.52
C GLN A 96 -24.01 -26.01 8.48
N ASP A 97 -24.38 -24.79 8.10
CA ASP A 97 -25.78 -24.35 8.05
C ASP A 97 -25.93 -23.20 7.05
N TRP A 98 -26.68 -23.43 5.97
CA TRP A 98 -26.89 -22.46 4.89
C TRP A 98 -27.56 -21.17 5.38
N ARG A 99 -28.30 -21.21 6.49
CA ARG A 99 -28.93 -20.03 7.09
C ARG A 99 -27.90 -19.02 7.61
N ARG A 100 -26.63 -19.43 7.69
CA ARG A 100 -25.49 -18.59 8.10
C ARG A 100 -24.85 -17.84 6.96
N ILE A 101 -25.54 -17.71 5.82
CA ILE A 101 -25.10 -16.88 4.69
C ILE A 101 -24.79 -15.43 5.10
N TRP A 102 -25.37 -14.94 6.21
CA TRP A 102 -25.03 -13.64 6.80
C TRP A 102 -23.55 -13.52 7.19
N ALA A 103 -22.80 -14.62 7.36
CA ALA A 103 -21.36 -14.63 7.60
C ALA A 103 -20.54 -14.02 6.45
N LEU A 104 -21.16 -13.84 5.27
CA LEU A 104 -20.57 -13.07 4.18
C LEU A 104 -20.38 -11.59 4.53
N ILE A 105 -21.21 -11.02 5.40
CA ILE A 105 -21.10 -9.61 5.82
C ILE A 105 -19.78 -9.36 6.59
N PRO A 106 -19.48 -10.05 7.70
CA PRO A 106 -18.19 -9.87 8.38
C PRO A 106 -17.02 -10.32 7.52
N LEU A 107 -17.19 -11.27 6.59
CA LEU A 107 -16.16 -11.63 5.61
C LEU A 107 -15.83 -10.46 4.67
N SER A 108 -16.84 -9.75 4.15
CA SER A 108 -16.63 -8.55 3.32
C SER A 108 -15.91 -7.47 4.09
N VAL A 109 -16.27 -7.26 5.37
CA VAL A 109 -15.55 -6.30 6.24
C VAL A 109 -14.11 -6.76 6.45
N ALA A 110 -13.86 -8.06 6.65
CA ALA A 110 -12.51 -8.58 6.81
C ALA A 110 -11.64 -8.38 5.56
N LEU A 111 -12.22 -8.52 4.37
CA LEU A 111 -11.56 -8.18 3.10
C LEU A 111 -11.19 -6.69 3.05
N THR A 112 -12.14 -5.80 3.40
CA THR A 112 -11.88 -4.35 3.45
C THR A 112 -10.77 -4.02 4.44
N VAL A 113 -10.74 -4.63 5.62
CA VAL A 113 -9.68 -4.43 6.62
C VAL A 113 -8.32 -4.89 6.09
N ALA A 114 -8.26 -6.02 5.40
CA ALA A 114 -7.01 -6.49 4.80
C ALA A 114 -6.49 -5.56 3.70
N LEU A 115 -7.37 -5.06 2.83
CA LEU A 115 -7.04 -4.07 1.80
C LEU A 115 -6.57 -2.75 2.42
N LEU A 116 -7.23 -2.26 3.46
CA LEU A 116 -6.82 -1.05 4.18
C LEU A 116 -5.49 -1.25 4.94
N SER A 117 -5.24 -2.44 5.46
CA SER A 117 -3.95 -2.79 6.09
C SER A 117 -2.82 -2.79 5.06
N ALA A 118 -3.07 -3.29 3.84
CA ALA A 118 -2.13 -3.20 2.72
C ALA A 118 -1.92 -1.74 2.28
N ASN A 119 -3.00 -0.96 2.17
CA ASN A 119 -2.92 0.47 1.89
C ASN A 119 -2.05 1.20 2.91
N GLN A 120 -2.21 0.88 4.19
CA GLN A 120 -1.43 1.51 5.25
C GLN A 120 0.03 1.06 5.27
N ALA A 121 0.30 -0.19 4.90
CA ALA A 121 1.63 -0.75 4.79
C ALA A 121 2.47 -0.07 3.69
N PHE A 122 1.85 0.22 2.54
CA PHE A 122 2.53 0.77 1.37
C PHE A 122 2.21 2.26 1.10
N VAL A 123 1.32 2.86 1.90
CA VAL A 123 0.84 4.24 1.76
C VAL A 123 0.38 4.56 0.33
N LEU A 124 -0.39 3.64 -0.27
CA LEU A 124 -0.82 3.76 -1.67
C LEU A 124 -1.82 4.91 -1.86
N TYR A 125 -2.81 4.99 -0.97
CA TYR A 125 -3.89 5.97 -0.96
C TYR A 125 -3.98 6.59 0.43
N PRO A 126 -3.25 7.69 0.73
CA PRO A 126 -3.25 8.30 2.05
C PRO A 126 -4.58 8.97 2.44
N LEU A 127 -5.35 9.44 1.46
CA LEU A 127 -6.63 10.14 1.66
C LEU A 127 -7.72 9.50 0.80
N VAL A 128 -9.00 9.62 1.20
CA VAL A 128 -10.10 9.17 0.33
C VAL A 128 -10.10 9.92 -1.01
N SER A 129 -9.66 11.19 -1.02
CA SER A 129 -9.51 11.96 -2.27
C SER A 129 -8.56 11.31 -3.26
N THR A 130 -7.55 10.56 -2.81
CA THR A 130 -6.57 9.90 -3.70
C THR A 130 -7.11 8.64 -4.37
N LEU A 131 -8.28 8.14 -3.97
CA LEU A 131 -8.97 7.07 -4.72
C LEU A 131 -9.62 7.59 -6.00
N ALA A 132 -10.00 8.87 -6.04
CA ALA A 132 -10.26 9.55 -7.29
C ALA A 132 -8.91 10.04 -7.79
N GLU A 133 -8.57 9.82 -9.07
CA GLU A 133 -7.28 10.18 -9.67
C GLU A 133 -7.08 11.70 -9.76
N ASP A 134 -7.01 12.40 -8.63
CA ASP A 134 -6.65 13.81 -8.58
C ASP A 134 -5.22 13.86 -8.04
N PRO A 135 -4.21 13.86 -8.92
CA PRO A 135 -2.83 13.91 -8.46
C PRO A 135 -2.64 15.18 -7.62
N SER A 136 -2.09 15.04 -6.41
CA SER A 136 -1.74 16.17 -5.53
C SER A 136 -0.66 17.10 -6.13
N TYR A 137 -0.29 16.88 -7.39
CA TYR A 137 0.63 17.65 -8.19
C TYR A 137 0.01 17.85 -9.57
N THR A 138 0.22 19.01 -10.18
CA THR A 138 -0.16 19.20 -11.58
C THR A 138 0.88 18.50 -12.46
N PRO A 139 0.51 17.43 -13.21
CA PRO A 139 1.44 16.83 -14.15
C PRO A 139 1.76 17.86 -15.23
N ILE A 140 3.04 18.15 -15.42
CA ILE A 140 3.50 19.00 -16.53
C ILE A 140 4.08 18.13 -17.64
N THR A 141 3.74 18.43 -18.89
CA THR A 141 4.35 17.81 -20.06
C THR A 141 5.63 18.54 -20.46
N THR A 142 6.49 17.90 -21.26
CA THR A 142 7.72 18.53 -21.81
C THR A 142 7.45 19.82 -22.57
N THR A 143 6.25 19.97 -23.15
CA THR A 143 5.80 21.18 -23.85
C THR A 143 5.43 22.34 -22.93
N GLN A 144 5.25 22.08 -21.63
CA GLN A 144 4.93 23.05 -20.58
C GLN A 144 6.15 23.44 -19.73
N LEU A 145 7.29 22.78 -19.91
CA LEU A 145 8.57 23.24 -19.36
C LEU A 145 8.97 24.56 -20.04
N HIS A 146 9.67 25.43 -19.30
CA HIS A 146 10.11 26.74 -19.80
C HIS A 146 10.86 26.57 -21.12
N ARG A 147 10.36 27.21 -22.19
CA ARG A 147 10.94 27.17 -23.54
C ARG A 147 12.28 27.91 -23.66
N ASP A 148 12.67 28.60 -22.60
CA ASP A 148 13.87 29.43 -22.57
C ASP A 148 15.16 28.61 -22.40
N VAL A 149 15.05 27.30 -22.15
CA VAL A 149 16.19 26.39 -22.18
C VAL A 149 16.25 25.74 -23.57
N PRO A 150 17.33 25.94 -24.35
CA PRO A 150 17.48 25.28 -25.65
C PRO A 150 17.48 23.76 -25.46
N THR A 151 16.42 23.10 -25.95
CA THR A 151 16.28 21.65 -25.90
C THR A 151 16.68 21.03 -27.24
N THR A 152 17.48 19.98 -27.21
CA THR A 152 17.77 19.16 -28.40
C THR A 152 16.82 17.96 -28.42
N SER A 153 16.19 17.68 -29.57
CA SER A 153 15.41 16.45 -29.75
C SER A 153 16.29 15.23 -29.49
N THR A 154 15.75 14.19 -28.83
CA THR A 154 16.47 12.94 -28.59
C THR A 154 17.00 12.30 -29.88
N SER A 155 16.29 12.47 -31.00
CA SER A 155 16.73 11.99 -32.33
C SER A 155 17.91 12.77 -32.92
N GLN A 156 18.11 14.00 -32.47
CA GLN A 156 19.18 14.90 -32.93
C GLN A 156 20.35 14.96 -31.95
N TRP A 157 20.15 14.48 -30.72
CA TRP A 157 21.18 14.47 -29.70
C TRP A 157 22.29 13.49 -30.06
N ARG A 158 23.53 13.97 -30.05
CA ARG A 158 24.73 13.14 -30.15
C ARG A 158 25.64 13.43 -28.96
N PRO A 159 26.25 12.39 -28.36
CA PRO A 159 27.15 12.59 -27.24
C PRO A 159 28.38 13.42 -27.68
N PRO A 160 28.74 14.50 -26.97
CA PRO A 160 29.97 15.23 -27.29
C PRO A 160 31.20 14.40 -26.92
N THR A 161 32.32 14.69 -27.58
CA THR A 161 33.58 13.95 -27.42
C THR A 161 34.17 13.99 -26.00
N ARG A 162 33.74 14.93 -25.15
CA ARG A 162 34.16 15.06 -23.74
C ARG A 162 33.01 14.80 -22.75
N MET A 163 32.04 13.97 -23.13
CA MET A 163 30.96 13.58 -22.22
C MET A 163 31.50 12.78 -21.02
N ARG A 164 31.06 13.11 -19.81
CA ARG A 164 31.45 12.37 -18.60
C ARG A 164 30.90 10.95 -18.67
N ALA A 165 31.68 9.99 -18.17
CA ALA A 165 31.25 8.58 -18.09
C ALA A 165 30.22 8.33 -16.97
N LYS A 166 30.13 9.21 -15.99
CA LYS A 166 29.26 9.08 -14.81
C LYS A 166 28.51 10.38 -14.57
N GLY A 167 27.27 10.26 -14.09
CA GLY A 167 26.51 11.40 -13.58
C GLY A 167 27.06 11.90 -12.24
N SER A 168 26.48 12.97 -11.73
CA SER A 168 26.86 13.56 -10.45
C SER A 168 25.64 13.70 -9.55
N LEU A 169 25.78 13.35 -8.28
CA LEU A 169 24.73 13.58 -7.28
C LEU A 169 25.03 14.91 -6.60
N VAL A 170 24.10 15.87 -6.68
CA VAL A 170 24.22 17.17 -6.03
C VAL A 170 23.21 17.25 -4.91
N THR A 171 23.64 17.68 -3.72
CA THR A 171 22.73 17.94 -2.60
C THR A 171 22.44 19.43 -2.55
N THR A 172 21.17 19.82 -2.65
CA THR A 172 20.73 21.21 -2.59
C THR A 172 19.48 21.34 -1.74
N THR A 173 19.25 22.50 -1.14
CA THR A 173 18.02 22.76 -0.37
C THR A 173 17.00 23.40 -1.30
N PRO A 174 15.85 22.74 -1.60
CA PRO A 174 14.86 23.30 -2.50
C PRO A 174 14.29 24.63 -1.97
N PRO A 175 14.08 25.65 -2.81
CA PRO A 175 13.40 26.85 -2.37
C PRO A 175 11.93 26.54 -2.06
N ALA A 176 11.44 26.98 -0.89
CA ALA A 176 10.06 26.74 -0.44
C ALA A 176 9.26 28.05 -0.20
N PRO A 177 9.21 29.00 -1.15
CA PRO A 177 8.64 30.32 -0.92
C PRO A 177 7.12 30.29 -0.62
N MET A 178 6.38 29.33 -1.17
CA MET A 178 4.93 29.22 -0.97
C MET A 178 4.51 28.25 0.15
N SER A 179 5.29 27.19 0.39
CA SER A 179 4.90 26.08 1.25
C SER A 179 5.06 26.38 2.75
N ARG A 180 5.81 27.42 3.14
CA ARG A 180 6.27 27.71 4.52
C ARG A 180 7.02 26.55 5.20
N PHE A 181 7.20 25.43 4.51
CA PHE A 181 7.96 24.28 4.95
C PHE A 181 9.45 24.62 5.00
N HIS A 182 10.12 24.25 6.09
CA HIS A 182 11.57 24.32 6.18
C HIS A 182 12.16 23.22 5.30
N ALA A 183 12.52 23.59 4.08
CA ALA A 183 13.10 22.68 3.11
C ALA A 183 14.35 22.01 3.68
N ARG A 184 14.45 20.71 3.46
CA ARG A 184 15.60 19.89 3.86
C ARG A 184 16.53 19.69 2.65
N PRO A 185 17.81 19.37 2.87
CA PRO A 185 18.71 19.01 1.79
C PRO A 185 18.13 17.85 0.97
N ALA A 186 18.03 18.03 -0.34
CA ALA A 186 17.54 17.07 -1.32
C ALA A 186 18.67 16.69 -2.27
N SER A 187 18.77 15.40 -2.58
CA SER A 187 19.74 14.88 -3.54
C SER A 187 19.15 14.85 -4.94
N VAL A 188 19.81 15.52 -5.89
CA VAL A 188 19.45 15.57 -7.30
C VAL A 188 20.51 14.83 -8.09
N TYR A 189 20.11 13.79 -8.82
CA TYR A 189 20.99 13.12 -9.77
C TYR A 189 21.01 13.88 -11.09
N LEU A 190 22.20 14.35 -11.48
CA LEU A 190 22.46 14.96 -12.75
C LEU A 190 23.07 13.90 -13.67
N PRO A 191 22.34 13.42 -14.70
CA PRO A 191 22.90 12.47 -15.65
C PRO A 191 24.08 13.10 -16.39
N PRO A 192 25.01 12.30 -16.96
CA PRO A 192 26.17 12.88 -17.65
C PRO A 192 25.80 13.83 -18.80
N ALA A 193 24.62 13.64 -19.42
CA ALA A 193 24.07 14.52 -20.46
C ALA A 193 23.72 15.93 -19.96
N TRP A 194 23.61 16.14 -18.65
CA TRP A 194 23.42 17.47 -18.06
C TRP A 194 24.63 18.39 -18.34
N PHE A 195 25.83 17.82 -18.50
CA PHE A 195 27.08 18.56 -18.66
C PHE A 195 27.51 18.70 -20.13
N THR A 196 26.59 18.49 -21.08
CA THR A 196 26.89 18.45 -22.52
C THR A 196 26.42 19.68 -23.29
N SER A 197 25.87 20.68 -22.60
CA SER A 197 25.46 21.98 -23.15
C SER A 197 26.64 22.91 -23.40
#